data_AF-A0A6L8C3J3-F1
#
_entry.id   AF-A0A6L8C3J3-F1
#
_cell.length_a   1.000
_cell.length_b   1.000
_cell.length_c   1.000
_cell.angle_alpha   90.00
_cell.angle_beta   90.00
_cell.angle_gamma   90.00
#
_symmetry.space_group_name_H-M   'P 1'
#
loop_
_entity.id
_entity.type
_entity.pdbx_description
1 polymer ?
#
loop_
_entity_poly.entity_id
_entity_poly.type
_entity_poly.pdbx_seq_one_letter_code
_entity_poly.pdbx_strand_id
1 'polypeptide(L)'
;VFHKSKGAPDELTLVVYEPIEKPESVTNLTPPGTTRNVAEPQPKEDIIRLLGSSGEEKVDGRIPDRDSDLLLYTQRMGTDGDIRGILAAEDLEFRRRNRAKPLERWANLNVYFAAYSFMSLDSREEYRRLKSEGVIP
;
A
#
# COMPACT_ATOMS: atom_id res chain seq x y z
N VAL A 1 -30.51 -6.62 -13.48
CA VAL A 1 -31.84 -6.02 -13.77
C VAL A 1 -32.44 -5.60 -12.44
N PHE A 2 -32.62 -4.30 -12.20
CA PHE A 2 -33.14 -3.79 -10.92
C PHE A 2 -34.67 -3.74 -10.94
N HIS A 3 -35.32 -4.42 -10.00
CA HIS A 3 -36.76 -4.27 -9.77
C HIS A 3 -36.98 -3.26 -8.65
N LYS A 4 -37.64 -2.14 -8.98
CA LYS A 4 -38.06 -1.12 -8.01
C LYS A 4 -39.32 -1.63 -7.30
N SER A 5 -39.21 -2.05 -6.04
CA SER A 5 -40.40 -2.29 -5.22
C SER A 5 -40.98 -0.93 -4.82
N LYS A 6 -42.26 -0.71 -5.13
CA LYS A 6 -42.98 0.49 -4.68
C LYS A 6 -43.59 0.17 -3.31
N GLY A 7 -43.00 0.68 -2.24
CA GLY A 7 -43.76 1.01 -1.03
C GLY A 7 -43.59 0.14 0.23
N ALA A 8 -42.56 -0.70 0.35
CA ALA A 8 -42.17 -1.25 1.65
C ALA A 8 -40.78 -0.71 2.05
N PRO A 9 -40.52 -0.45 3.35
CA PRO A 9 -39.21 0.00 3.81
C PRO A 9 -38.11 -0.95 3.34
N ASP A 10 -37.05 -0.40 2.75
CA ASP A 10 -35.86 -1.10 2.23
C ASP A 10 -34.99 -1.67 3.38
N GLU A 11 -35.58 -2.17 4.47
CA GLU A 11 -34.89 -2.54 5.71
C GLU A 11 -34.17 -3.90 5.66
N LEU A 12 -34.34 -4.66 4.58
CA LEU A 12 -33.73 -5.98 4.39
C LEU A 12 -33.01 -6.14 3.04
N THR A 13 -32.66 -5.03 2.38
CA THR A 13 -31.87 -5.09 1.17
C THR A 13 -30.42 -5.44 1.53
N LEU A 14 -30.13 -6.74 1.53
CA LEU A 14 -28.80 -7.28 1.73
C LEU A 14 -27.97 -7.05 0.47
N VAL A 15 -26.95 -6.19 0.57
CA VAL A 15 -25.91 -6.10 -0.45
C VAL A 15 -24.95 -7.25 -0.21
N VAL A 16 -25.15 -8.33 -0.97
CA VAL A 16 -24.28 -9.52 -0.95
C VAL A 16 -23.13 -9.26 -1.93
N TYR A 17 -21.92 -9.06 -1.40
CA TYR A 17 -20.73 -8.80 -2.21
C TYR A 17 -20.09 -10.10 -2.73
N GLU A 18 -20.15 -11.17 -1.94
CA GLU A 18 -19.70 -12.51 -2.32
C GLU A 18 -20.79 -13.56 -2.06
N PRO A 19 -20.88 -14.63 -2.87
CA PRO A 19 -21.84 -15.71 -2.66
C PRO A 19 -21.72 -16.32 -1.26
N ILE A 20 -22.86 -16.57 -0.61
CA ILE A 20 -22.87 -17.24 0.70
C ILE A 20 -22.49 -18.70 0.49
N GLU A 21 -21.35 -19.12 1.03
CA GLU A 21 -20.90 -20.51 1.02
C GLU A 21 -21.55 -21.33 2.14
N LYS A 22 -22.03 -22.53 1.81
CA LYS A 22 -22.57 -23.46 2.80
C LYS A 22 -21.41 -24.23 3.45
N PRO A 23 -21.29 -24.27 4.79
CA PRO A 23 -20.26 -25.06 5.44
C PRO A 23 -20.46 -26.56 5.19
N GLU A 24 -19.36 -27.31 5.11
CA GLU A 24 -19.37 -28.76 4.89
C GLU A 24 -20.11 -29.52 6.00
N SER A 25 -20.16 -28.96 7.21
CA SER A 25 -20.87 -29.52 8.35
C SER A 25 -21.58 -28.43 9.15
N VAL A 26 -22.82 -28.72 9.55
CA VAL A 26 -23.65 -27.87 10.43
C VAL A 26 -23.54 -28.25 11.90
N THR A 27 -22.78 -29.31 12.21
CA THR A 27 -22.68 -29.86 13.58
C THR A 27 -21.64 -29.13 14.42
N ASN A 28 -20.61 -28.56 13.79
CA ASN A 28 -19.52 -27.82 14.43
C ASN A 28 -19.42 -26.41 13.84
N LEU A 29 -20.47 -25.61 13.98
CA LEU A 29 -20.42 -24.22 13.58
C LEU A 29 -19.59 -23.44 14.60
N THR A 30 -18.58 -22.73 14.10
CA THR A 30 -17.83 -21.74 14.86
C THR A 30 -18.78 -20.64 15.36
N PRO A 31 -18.72 -20.21 16.63
CA PRO A 31 -19.60 -19.17 17.14
C PRO A 31 -19.50 -17.88 16.33
N PRO A 32 -20.62 -17.19 16.04
CA PRO A 32 -20.61 -15.95 15.27
C PRO A 32 -19.70 -14.90 15.93
N GLY A 33 -18.88 -14.24 15.13
CA GLY A 33 -17.96 -13.17 15.57
C GLY A 33 -16.59 -13.62 16.05
N THR A 34 -16.30 -14.93 16.13
CA THR A 34 -14.96 -15.43 16.50
C THR A 34 -13.99 -15.47 15.33
N THR A 35 -14.52 -15.52 14.10
CA THR A 35 -13.76 -15.42 12.86
C THR A 35 -14.36 -14.33 11.97
N ARG A 36 -13.53 -13.78 11.11
CA ARG A 36 -13.98 -12.85 10.07
C ARG A 36 -15.05 -13.51 9.18
N ASN A 37 -16.03 -12.73 8.74
CA ASN A 37 -17.02 -13.18 7.76
C ASN A 37 -16.36 -13.30 6.37
N VAL A 38 -16.44 -14.49 5.77
CA VAL A 38 -15.84 -14.75 4.45
C VAL A 38 -16.53 -13.93 3.37
N ALA A 39 -17.85 -13.71 3.47
CA ALA A 39 -18.63 -13.00 2.46
C ALA A 39 -18.48 -11.46 2.50
N GLU A 40 -17.69 -10.93 3.44
CA GLU A 40 -17.40 -9.49 3.50
C GLU A 40 -16.32 -9.14 2.46
N PRO A 41 -16.50 -8.06 1.68
CA PRO A 41 -15.49 -7.63 0.72
C PRO A 41 -14.19 -7.24 1.42
N GLN A 42 -13.06 -7.47 0.75
CA GLN A 42 -11.73 -7.12 1.23
C GLN A 42 -11.02 -6.15 0.28
N PRO A 43 -11.46 -4.89 0.15
CA PRO A 43 -10.98 -4.01 -0.92
C PRO A 43 -9.46 -3.85 -0.94
N LYS A 44 -8.81 -3.83 0.22
CA LYS A 44 -7.35 -3.70 0.30
C LYS A 44 -6.66 -4.99 -0.13
N GLU A 45 -7.08 -6.13 0.40
CA GLU A 45 -6.51 -7.44 0.12
C GLU A 45 -6.75 -7.84 -1.35
N ASP A 46 -7.92 -7.50 -1.90
CA ASP A 46 -8.29 -7.76 -3.29
C ASP A 46 -7.40 -6.97 -4.26
N ILE A 47 -7.14 -5.68 -3.98
CA ILE A 47 -6.21 -4.88 -4.78
C ILE A 47 -4.80 -5.46 -4.70
N ILE A 48 -4.36 -5.93 -3.53
CA ILE A 48 -3.03 -6.52 -3.35
C ILE A 48 -2.89 -7.81 -4.15
N ARG A 49 -3.91 -8.69 -4.12
CA ARG A 49 -3.95 -9.89 -4.94
C ARG A 49 -3.93 -9.55 -6.44
N LEU A 50 -4.70 -8.55 -6.86
CA LEU A 50 -4.73 -8.08 -8.25
C LEU A 50 -3.36 -7.55 -8.71
N LEU A 51 -2.61 -6.89 -7.82
CA LEU A 51 -1.26 -6.41 -8.09
C LEU A 51 -0.19 -7.52 -8.09
N GLY A 52 -0.57 -8.79 -7.89
CA GLY A 52 0.32 -9.95 -8.00
C GLY A 52 0.94 -10.41 -6.68
N SER A 53 0.50 -9.88 -5.53
CA SER A 53 0.90 -10.41 -4.22
C SER A 53 0.02 -11.61 -3.84
N SER A 54 0.56 -12.56 -3.07
CA SER A 54 -0.12 -13.81 -2.72
C SER A 54 -1.28 -13.66 -1.73
N GLY A 55 -1.63 -12.44 -1.32
CA GLY A 55 -2.78 -12.17 -0.42
C GLY A 55 -2.56 -12.58 1.04
N GLU A 56 -1.73 -13.59 1.31
CA GLU A 56 -1.31 -14.03 2.65
C GLU A 56 -0.17 -13.19 3.23
N GLU A 57 0.50 -12.43 2.36
CA GLU A 57 1.70 -11.65 2.63
C GLU A 57 1.50 -10.53 3.67
N LYS A 58 0.24 -10.15 3.93
CA LYS A 58 -0.09 -9.02 4.79
C LYS A 58 -0.52 -9.34 6.22
N VAL A 59 -0.59 -10.61 6.62
CA VAL A 59 -1.18 -10.91 7.94
C VAL A 59 -0.33 -10.35 9.10
N ASP A 60 0.99 -10.20 8.96
CA ASP A 60 1.85 -9.74 10.07
C ASP A 60 3.01 -8.79 9.67
N GLY A 61 3.01 -8.23 8.46
CA GLY A 61 4.15 -7.42 7.97
C GLY A 61 5.46 -8.24 7.85
N ARG A 62 5.33 -9.57 7.77
CA ARG A 62 6.43 -10.49 7.56
C ARG A 62 6.86 -10.45 6.10
N ILE A 63 8.17 -10.51 5.89
CA ILE A 63 8.74 -10.60 4.56
C ILE A 63 8.48 -12.01 4.02
N PRO A 64 8.11 -12.17 2.74
CA PRO A 64 7.78 -13.48 2.18
C PRO A 64 8.97 -14.43 2.25
N ASP A 65 8.74 -15.71 2.53
CA ASP A 65 9.83 -16.70 2.57
C ASP A 65 10.57 -16.82 1.21
N ARG A 66 9.85 -16.58 0.10
CA ARG A 66 10.42 -16.52 -1.26
C ARG A 66 11.45 -15.40 -1.46
N ASP A 67 11.41 -14.36 -0.62
CA ASP A 67 12.32 -13.20 -0.71
C ASP A 67 13.52 -13.33 0.25
N SER A 68 13.63 -14.44 0.98
CA SER A 68 14.71 -14.68 1.95
C SER A 68 16.11 -14.63 1.32
N ASP A 69 16.30 -15.23 0.15
CA ASP A 69 17.57 -15.19 -0.58
C ASP A 69 17.94 -13.78 -1.04
N LEU A 70 16.95 -12.98 -1.46
CA LEU A 70 17.14 -11.58 -1.84
C LEU A 70 17.55 -10.74 -0.62
N LEU A 71 16.91 -10.96 0.53
CA LEU A 71 17.30 -10.30 1.78
C LEU A 71 18.73 -10.63 2.17
N LEU A 72 19.11 -11.91 2.13
CA LEU A 72 20.47 -12.34 2.43
C LEU A 72 21.48 -11.66 1.49
N TYR A 73 21.17 -11.62 0.19
CA TYR A 73 22.02 -10.97 -0.80
C TYR A 73 22.17 -9.47 -0.56
N THR A 74 21.08 -8.77 -0.26
CA THR A 74 21.10 -7.31 -0.03
C THR A 74 21.79 -6.93 1.28
N GLN A 75 21.69 -7.76 2.32
CA GLN A 75 22.34 -7.53 3.61
C GLN A 75 23.85 -7.82 3.61
N ARG A 76 24.39 -8.46 2.57
CA ARG A 76 25.81 -8.88 2.52
C ARG A 76 26.81 -7.76 2.74
N MET A 77 26.46 -6.52 2.37
CA MET A 77 27.33 -5.35 2.51
C MET A 77 27.14 -4.63 3.86
N GLY A 78 26.29 -5.16 4.73
CA GLY A 78 25.89 -4.54 5.99
C GLY A 78 24.79 -3.48 5.80
N THR A 79 24.08 -3.20 6.88
CA THR A 79 23.07 -2.13 6.97
C THR A 79 23.24 -1.38 8.28
N ASP A 80 23.09 -0.06 8.26
CA ASP A 80 23.05 0.73 9.48
C ASP A 80 21.67 0.57 10.17
N GLY A 81 21.68 0.08 11.40
CA GLY A 81 20.47 -0.15 12.19
C GLY A 81 19.74 1.13 12.59
N ASP A 82 20.44 2.27 12.62
CA ASP A 82 19.88 3.59 12.96
C ASP A 82 19.77 4.51 11.73
N ILE A 83 19.78 3.95 10.51
CA ILE A 83 19.69 4.74 9.27
C ILE A 83 18.48 5.68 9.24
N ARG A 84 17.38 5.31 9.92
CA ARG A 84 16.18 6.17 10.02
C ARG A 84 16.42 7.40 10.87
N GLY A 85 17.12 7.26 12.00
CA GLY A 85 17.50 8.37 12.87
C GLY A 85 18.47 9.32 12.17
N ILE A 86 19.48 8.75 11.51
CA ILE A 86 20.47 9.49 10.71
C ILE A 86 19.78 10.30 9.61
N LEU A 87 18.97 9.64 8.78
CA LEU A 87 18.27 10.31 7.67
C LEU A 87 17.32 11.40 8.16
N ALA A 88 16.63 11.19 9.29
CA ALA A 88 15.74 12.20 9.86
C ALA A 88 16.50 13.46 10.33
N ALA A 89 17.69 13.28 10.92
CA ALA A 89 18.55 14.39 11.33
C ALA A 89 19.10 15.16 10.12
N GLU A 90 19.62 14.44 9.13
CA GLU A 90 20.14 15.02 7.89
C GLU A 90 19.06 15.78 7.10
N ASP A 91 17.86 15.19 6.99
CA ASP A 91 16.73 15.80 6.32
C ASP A 91 16.29 17.11 6.98
N LEU A 92 16.29 17.15 8.32
CA LEU A 92 15.98 18.37 9.06
C LEU A 92 17.03 19.47 8.80
N GLU A 93 18.31 19.12 8.80
CA GLU A 93 19.38 20.06 8.47
C GLU A 93 19.28 20.57 7.03
N PHE A 94 19.00 19.65 6.10
CA PHE A 94 18.82 19.97 4.69
C PHE A 94 17.67 20.98 4.49
N ARG A 95 16.51 20.74 5.12
CA ARG A 95 15.38 21.68 5.08
C ARG A 95 15.68 23.02 5.75
N ARG A 96 16.54 23.04 6.78
CA ARG A 96 16.99 24.29 7.42
C ARG A 96 17.87 25.13 6.50
N ARG A 97 18.71 24.50 5.67
CA ARG A 97 19.59 25.18 4.70
C ARG A 97 18.85 25.60 3.43
N ASN A 98 17.82 24.86 3.02
CA ASN A 98 17.06 25.09 1.78
C ASN A 98 15.66 25.70 2.05
N ARG A 99 15.59 26.66 2.99
CA ARG A 99 14.31 27.30 3.34
C ARG A 99 13.77 28.16 2.21
N ALA A 100 12.44 28.23 2.13
CA ALA A 100 11.70 29.15 1.28
C ALA A 100 12.21 30.60 1.39
N LYS A 101 12.42 31.23 0.23
CA LYS A 101 12.80 32.64 0.16
C LYS A 101 11.71 33.50 0.81
N PRO A 102 12.03 34.71 1.32
CA PRO A 102 11.06 35.56 2.00
C PRO A 102 9.77 35.81 1.21
N LEU A 103 9.87 36.02 -0.11
CA LEU A 103 8.72 36.22 -1.00
C LEU A 103 7.87 34.94 -1.17
N GLU A 104 8.50 33.78 -1.25
CA GLU A 104 7.79 32.48 -1.35
C GLU A 104 7.03 32.17 -0.06
N ARG A 105 7.60 32.53 1.10
CA ARG A 105 6.92 32.44 2.40
C ARG A 105 5.73 33.39 2.50
N TRP A 106 5.88 34.63 2.03
CA TRP A 106 4.78 35.60 2.00
C TRP A 106 3.64 35.12 1.09
N ALA A 107 3.96 34.49 -0.04
CA ALA A 107 3.00 33.90 -0.97
C ALA A 107 2.49 32.49 -0.55
N ASN A 108 2.90 31.99 0.62
CA ASN A 108 2.55 30.66 1.15
C ASN A 108 2.77 29.51 0.14
N LEU A 109 3.82 29.58 -0.67
CA LEU A 109 4.13 28.58 -1.67
C LEU A 109 4.69 27.32 -1.02
N ASN A 110 4.29 26.16 -1.53
CA ASN A 110 4.87 24.89 -1.11
C ASN A 110 6.27 24.71 -1.73
N VAL A 111 7.30 25.10 -0.97
CA VAL A 111 8.72 25.02 -1.40
C VAL A 111 9.30 23.63 -1.19
N TYR A 112 8.52 22.66 -0.70
CA TYR A 112 8.98 21.29 -0.51
C TYR A 112 9.53 20.72 -1.82
N PHE A 113 8.74 20.73 -2.89
CA PHE A 113 9.20 20.22 -4.18
C PHE A 113 10.42 20.96 -4.73
N ALA A 114 10.48 22.28 -4.55
CA ALA A 114 11.63 23.07 -4.99
C ALA A 114 12.92 22.67 -4.24
N ALA A 115 12.84 22.43 -2.93
CA ALA A 115 13.97 22.00 -2.12
C ALA A 115 14.51 20.62 -2.54
N TYR A 116 13.64 19.69 -2.96
CA TYR A 116 14.04 18.34 -3.40
C TYR A 116 14.09 18.19 -4.92
N SER A 117 13.95 19.27 -5.69
CA SER A 117 13.82 19.20 -7.16
C SER A 117 15.02 18.52 -7.83
N PHE A 118 16.23 18.74 -7.30
CA PHE A 118 17.44 18.08 -7.81
C PHE A 118 17.56 16.60 -7.43
N MET A 119 16.77 16.11 -6.47
CA MET A 119 16.65 14.69 -6.12
C MET A 119 15.49 14.01 -6.87
N SER A 120 14.69 14.78 -7.62
CA SER A 120 13.60 14.23 -8.41
C SER A 120 14.13 13.66 -9.72
N LEU A 121 13.55 12.53 -10.14
CA LEU A 121 13.83 11.90 -11.41
C LEU A 121 12.66 12.15 -12.38
N ASP A 122 12.95 12.36 -13.66
CA ASP A 122 11.90 12.44 -14.69
C ASP A 122 11.35 11.03 -14.94
N SER A 123 10.08 10.82 -14.59
CA SER A 123 9.44 9.50 -14.66
C SER A 123 9.42 8.90 -16.07
N ARG A 124 9.37 9.72 -17.12
CA ARG A 124 9.35 9.27 -18.52
C ARG A 124 10.75 8.93 -19.00
N GLU A 125 11.76 9.64 -18.54
CA GLU A 125 13.17 9.30 -18.81
C GLU A 125 13.56 8.02 -18.09
N GLU A 126 13.23 7.90 -16.81
CA GLU A 126 13.48 6.69 -16.03
C GLU A 126 12.78 5.47 -16.62
N TYR A 127 11.51 5.61 -17.04
CA TYR A 127 10.81 4.52 -17.73
C TYR A 127 11.53 4.08 -19.01
N ARG A 128 11.98 5.04 -19.83
CA ARG A 128 12.75 4.73 -21.05
C ARG A 128 14.08 4.06 -20.73
N ARG A 129 14.81 4.53 -19.71
CA ARG A 129 16.08 3.94 -19.27
C ARG A 129 15.88 2.50 -18.80
N LEU A 130 14.97 2.28 -17.87
CA LEU A 130 14.67 0.96 -17.31
C LEU A 130 14.16 -0.01 -18.37
N LYS A 131 13.39 0.46 -19.35
CA LYS A 131 12.97 -0.35 -20.50
C LYS A 131 14.15 -0.74 -21.39
N SER A 132 15.07 0.19 -21.66
CA SER A 132 16.28 -0.09 -22.46
C SER A 132 17.23 -1.07 -21.76
N GLU A 133 17.27 -1.05 -20.42
CA GLU A 133 18.03 -1.97 -19.59
C GLU A 133 17.32 -3.32 -19.37
N GLY A 134 16.09 -3.49 -19.88
CA GLY A 134 15.31 -4.72 -19.76
C GLY A 134 14.77 -4.99 -18.34
N VAL A 135 14.78 -3.99 -17.46
CA VAL A 135 14.26 -4.09 -16.08
C VAL A 135 12.74 -4.08 -16.08
N ILE A 136 12.13 -3.30 -16.98
CA ILE A 136 10.67 -3.21 -17.16
C ILE A 136 10.34 -3.67 -18.59
N PRO A 137 9.29 -4.50 -18.79
CA PRO A 137 8.87 -4.96 -20.11
C PRO A 137 8.39 -3.83 -21.07
#